data_AF-A0A434P5U1-F1
#
_entry.id   AF-A0A434P5U1-F1
#
_cell.length_a   1.000
_cell.length_b   1.000
_cell.length_c   1.000
_cell.angle_alpha   90.00
_cell.angle_beta   90.00
_cell.angle_gamma   90.00
#
_symmetry.space_group_name_H-M   'P 1'
#
loop_
_entity.id
_entity.type
_entity.pdbx_description
1 polymer ?
#
loop_
_entity_poly.entity_id
_entity_poly.type
_entity_poly.pdbx_seq_one_letter_code
_entity_poly.pdbx_strand_id
1 'polypeptide(L)'
;MLMRVKVIACFSVLVLSSTLIPTAAQMSAKGSTSGKDFDDAAAEQAERYLEEGRETFRFDTFGSEDFWGGRLKLHDAIAGDKLGGAGPGLSPQKALELGLKVDVNAIPKDVAEALNKGEVDLADPASTLLLLKANAVVGVTGFFGEDGKTLTSVGIQCAVCHSTVDDSYAPGIGHRLDGWPNRDLNIGAIVALAPDLTAFVEMLQIPEAEVKKAVEAWGPGKFDAELNL
;
A
#
# COMPACT_ATOMS: atom_id res chain seq x y z
N MET A 1 -29.95 -21.54 -46.47
CA MET A 1 -30.12 -21.72 -47.92
C MET A 1 -28.75 -21.99 -48.51
N LEU A 2 -28.51 -23.25 -48.89
CA LEU A 2 -27.25 -23.72 -49.46
C LEU A 2 -26.99 -23.05 -50.81
N MET A 3 -25.73 -22.73 -51.12
CA MET A 3 -25.22 -22.96 -52.47
C MET A 3 -23.72 -23.26 -52.45
N ARG A 4 -23.42 -24.54 -52.66
CA ARG A 4 -22.12 -25.05 -53.08
C ARG A 4 -22.00 -24.83 -54.59
N VAL A 5 -20.87 -24.29 -55.07
CA VAL A 5 -20.48 -24.40 -56.48
C VAL A 5 -19.18 -25.20 -56.57
N LYS A 6 -19.16 -26.06 -57.59
CA LYS A 6 -18.22 -27.16 -57.82
C LYS A 6 -16.91 -26.71 -58.50
N VAL A 7 -15.89 -27.45 -58.10
CA VAL A 7 -14.53 -27.76 -58.59
C VAL A 7 -14.33 -27.83 -60.13
N ILE A 8 -13.04 -27.74 -60.52
CA ILE A 8 -12.32 -28.28 -61.72
C ILE A 8 -12.05 -27.17 -62.79
N ALA A 9 -10.81 -26.81 -63.19
CA ALA A 9 -9.80 -27.66 -63.83
C ALA A 9 -8.36 -27.11 -63.74
N CYS A 10 -7.43 -28.07 -63.84
CA CYS A 10 -5.97 -27.97 -63.80
C CYS A 10 -5.35 -27.17 -64.97
N PHE A 11 -4.22 -26.50 -64.72
CA PHE A 11 -3.08 -26.53 -65.64
C PHE A 11 -1.78 -26.57 -64.84
N SER A 12 -1.13 -27.71 -64.92
CA SER A 12 0.20 -27.99 -64.39
C SER A 12 1.24 -27.25 -65.24
N VAL A 13 2.07 -26.40 -64.63
CA VAL A 13 3.40 -26.08 -65.14
C VAL A 13 4.39 -26.31 -64.01
N LEU A 14 5.05 -27.46 -64.08
CA LEU A 14 6.28 -27.76 -63.35
C LEU A 14 7.39 -26.85 -63.90
N VAL A 15 7.90 -25.93 -63.06
CA VAL A 15 9.24 -25.39 -63.24
C VAL A 15 10.04 -25.75 -62.00
N LEU A 16 10.96 -26.72 -62.19
CA LEU A 16 12.05 -26.95 -61.26
C LEU A 16 12.88 -25.67 -61.17
N SER A 17 12.96 -25.07 -59.98
CA SER A 17 14.05 -24.17 -59.64
C SER A 17 14.58 -24.54 -58.26
N SER A 18 15.59 -25.39 -58.29
CA SER A 18 16.43 -25.77 -57.18
C SER A 18 17.43 -24.66 -56.85
N THR A 19 17.61 -24.41 -55.54
CA THR A 19 18.65 -23.58 -54.89
C THR A 19 18.48 -22.06 -55.10
N LEU A 20 18.27 -21.24 -54.08
CA LEU A 20 19.11 -21.00 -52.91
C LEU A 20 18.23 -20.56 -51.73
N ILE A 21 18.23 -21.32 -50.63
CA ILE A 21 17.83 -20.76 -49.33
C ILE A 21 18.97 -19.80 -48.96
N PRO A 22 18.74 -18.50 -48.75
CA PRO A 22 19.78 -17.64 -48.22
C PRO A 22 20.15 -18.13 -46.82
N THR A 23 21.29 -18.81 -46.73
CA THR A 23 21.95 -19.32 -45.51
C THR A 23 22.45 -18.20 -44.59
N ALA A 24 21.84 -17.02 -44.65
CA ALA A 24 22.14 -15.89 -43.77
C ALA A 24 21.24 -15.85 -42.53
N ALA A 25 20.35 -16.84 -42.36
CA ALA A 25 19.76 -17.15 -41.06
C ALA A 25 20.71 -18.12 -40.32
N GLN A 26 21.08 -17.76 -39.10
CA GLN A 26 22.03 -18.45 -38.20
C GLN A 26 23.52 -18.26 -38.51
N MET A 27 24.07 -17.10 -38.14
CA MET A 27 25.21 -17.03 -37.21
C MET A 27 25.22 -15.64 -36.54
N SER A 28 24.19 -15.31 -35.76
CA SER A 28 24.48 -14.45 -34.61
C SER A 28 25.44 -15.28 -33.76
N ALA A 29 26.70 -14.83 -33.68
CA ALA A 29 27.65 -15.39 -32.73
C ALA A 29 26.91 -15.44 -31.38
N LYS A 30 26.63 -16.65 -30.90
CA LYS A 30 26.08 -16.87 -29.57
C LYS A 30 27.18 -16.35 -28.66
N GLY A 31 27.05 -15.09 -28.24
CA GLY A 31 27.97 -14.48 -27.29
C GLY A 31 28.10 -15.46 -26.16
N SER A 32 29.32 -15.95 -25.93
CA SER A 32 29.59 -16.83 -24.81
C SER A 32 29.46 -15.97 -23.57
N THR A 33 28.25 -15.80 -23.04
CA THR A 33 28.02 -15.26 -21.70
C THR A 33 28.86 -16.11 -20.77
N SER A 34 29.90 -15.51 -20.19
CA SER A 34 30.75 -16.24 -19.27
C SER A 34 29.94 -16.59 -18.02
N GLY A 35 30.37 -17.61 -17.26
CA GLY A 35 29.73 -17.92 -15.98
C GLY A 35 29.69 -16.68 -15.06
N LYS A 36 30.73 -15.85 -15.10
CA LYS A 36 30.79 -14.58 -14.39
C LYS A 36 29.70 -13.60 -14.84
N ASP A 37 29.48 -13.44 -16.15
CA ASP A 37 28.46 -12.51 -16.65
C ASP A 37 27.04 -12.96 -16.24
N PHE A 38 26.82 -14.28 -16.13
CA PHE A 38 25.56 -14.83 -15.63
C PHE A 38 25.39 -14.57 -14.13
N ASP A 39 26.43 -14.82 -13.33
CA ASP A 39 26.41 -14.60 -11.88
C ASP A 39 26.19 -13.12 -11.55
N ASP A 40 26.86 -12.21 -12.27
CA ASP A 40 26.70 -10.76 -12.11
C ASP A 40 25.26 -10.34 -12.45
N ALA A 41 24.68 -10.85 -13.54
CA ALA A 41 23.29 -10.57 -13.91
C ALA A 41 22.27 -11.13 -12.89
N ALA A 42 22.54 -12.30 -12.32
CA ALA A 42 21.71 -12.89 -11.28
C ALA A 42 21.75 -12.06 -9.98
N ALA A 43 22.92 -11.52 -9.62
CA ALA A 43 23.07 -10.63 -8.46
C ALA A 43 22.30 -9.31 -8.65
N GLU A 44 22.46 -8.65 -9.80
CA GLU A 44 21.70 -7.43 -10.14
C GLU A 44 20.18 -7.68 -10.10
N GLN A 45 19.74 -8.82 -10.62
CA GLN A 45 18.35 -9.22 -10.58
C GLN A 45 17.82 -9.41 -9.15
N ALA A 46 18.63 -10.03 -8.28
CA ALA A 46 18.27 -10.26 -6.89
C ALA A 46 18.15 -8.93 -6.12
N GLU A 47 19.08 -7.99 -6.31
CA GLU A 47 19.01 -6.66 -5.72
C GLU A 47 17.74 -5.92 -6.16
N ARG A 48 17.41 -5.98 -7.46
CA ARG A 48 16.19 -5.35 -7.96
C ARG A 48 14.92 -5.94 -7.35
N TYR A 49 14.83 -7.26 -7.24
CA TYR A 49 13.67 -7.91 -6.60
C TYR A 49 13.55 -7.61 -5.12
N LEU A 50 14.67 -7.46 -4.40
CA LEU A 50 14.64 -7.02 -3.00
C LEU A 50 14.13 -5.58 -2.87
N GLU A 51 14.53 -4.69 -3.77
CA GLU A 51 14.05 -3.32 -3.79
C GLU A 51 12.56 -3.25 -4.14
N GLU A 52 12.13 -3.91 -5.22
CA GLU A 52 10.72 -3.99 -5.63
C GLU A 52 9.85 -4.59 -4.51
N GLY A 53 10.30 -5.69 -3.90
CA GLY A 53 9.59 -6.32 -2.79
C GLY A 53 9.50 -5.42 -1.57
N ARG A 54 10.54 -4.63 -1.28
CA ARG A 54 10.51 -3.63 -0.22
C ARG A 54 9.49 -2.54 -0.55
N GLU A 55 9.50 -1.97 -1.75
CA GLU A 55 8.53 -0.95 -2.15
C GLU A 55 7.09 -1.46 -2.03
N THR A 56 6.79 -2.64 -2.55
CA THR A 56 5.47 -3.29 -2.38
C THR A 56 5.11 -3.45 -0.91
N PHE A 57 6.02 -3.97 -0.09
CA PHE A 57 5.77 -4.15 1.34
C PHE A 57 5.50 -2.81 2.06
N ARG A 58 6.15 -1.74 1.61
CA ARG A 58 6.12 -0.43 2.25
C ARG A 58 5.00 0.48 1.77
N PHE A 59 4.44 0.28 0.57
CA PHE A 59 3.58 1.29 -0.06
C PHE A 59 2.35 0.76 -0.80
N ASP A 60 2.29 -0.53 -1.16
CA ASP A 60 1.10 -1.08 -1.84
C ASP A 60 -0.05 -1.30 -0.85
N THR A 61 -1.26 -0.85 -1.20
CA THR A 61 -2.43 -0.82 -0.29
C THR A 61 -3.42 -1.97 -0.48
N PHE A 62 -3.15 -2.93 -1.37
CA PHE A 62 -4.08 -4.02 -1.74
C PHE A 62 -5.44 -3.58 -2.32
N GLY A 63 -5.61 -2.31 -2.67
CA GLY A 63 -6.94 -1.76 -2.98
C GLY A 63 -7.83 -1.60 -1.74
N SER A 64 -7.25 -1.69 -0.54
CA SER A 64 -7.98 -1.65 0.73
C SER A 64 -8.64 -0.29 1.01
N GLU A 65 -8.25 0.76 0.28
CA GLU A 65 -8.85 2.08 0.35
C GLU A 65 -10.33 2.12 -0.03
N ASP A 66 -10.81 1.17 -0.84
CA ASP A 66 -12.24 1.00 -1.13
C ASP A 66 -13.02 0.58 0.12
N PHE A 67 -12.40 -0.19 1.01
CA PHE A 67 -13.00 -0.61 2.27
C PHE A 67 -12.77 0.45 3.36
N TRP A 68 -11.53 0.77 3.69
CA TRP A 68 -11.17 1.65 4.81
C TRP A 68 -11.63 3.09 4.60
N GLY A 69 -11.42 3.64 3.41
CA GLY A 69 -11.94 4.96 3.08
C GLY A 69 -13.32 4.91 2.46
N GLY A 70 -13.58 4.01 1.50
CA GLY A 70 -14.84 3.98 0.79
C GLY A 70 -16.05 3.57 1.65
N ARG A 71 -15.93 2.46 2.39
CA ARG A 71 -17.02 1.90 3.23
C ARG A 71 -17.01 2.47 4.64
N LEU A 72 -15.85 2.49 5.31
CA LEU A 72 -15.78 2.91 6.72
C LEU A 72 -15.67 4.43 6.90
N LYS A 73 -15.32 5.18 5.85
CA LYS A 73 -15.09 6.63 5.91
C LYS A 73 -14.00 7.02 6.92
N LEU A 74 -12.99 6.17 7.11
CA LEU A 74 -11.98 6.40 8.14
C LEU A 74 -11.16 7.70 7.90
N HIS A 75 -11.00 8.09 6.63
CA HIS A 75 -10.39 9.37 6.26
C HIS A 75 -11.11 10.58 6.86
N ASP A 76 -12.45 10.54 6.96
CA ASP A 76 -13.23 11.61 7.56
C ASP A 76 -12.94 11.71 9.07
N ALA A 77 -12.89 10.58 9.78
CA ALA A 77 -12.53 10.57 11.20
C ALA A 77 -11.09 11.02 11.46
N ILE A 78 -10.17 10.71 10.54
CA ILE A 78 -8.78 11.17 10.62
C ILE A 78 -8.70 12.69 10.44
N ALA A 79 -9.39 13.23 9.43
CA ALA A 79 -9.38 14.67 9.15
C ALA A 79 -10.13 15.49 10.22
N GLY A 80 -11.31 15.02 10.65
CA GLY A 80 -12.18 15.74 11.56
C GLY A 80 -12.89 16.96 10.95
N ASP A 81 -13.86 17.50 11.67
CA ASP A 81 -14.78 18.55 11.20
C ASP A 81 -14.04 19.80 10.69
N LYS A 82 -12.92 20.16 11.33
CA LYS A 82 -12.14 21.37 10.98
C LYS A 82 -11.45 21.26 9.63
N LEU A 83 -11.23 20.04 9.13
CA LEU A 83 -10.52 19.76 7.88
C LEU A 83 -11.44 19.09 6.84
N GLY A 84 -12.75 19.18 7.03
CA GLY A 84 -13.76 18.68 6.09
C GLY A 84 -14.16 17.22 6.28
N GLY A 85 -13.70 16.57 7.36
CA GLY A 85 -14.10 15.22 7.76
C GLY A 85 -15.20 15.22 8.82
N ALA A 86 -15.15 14.24 9.73
CA ALA A 86 -16.16 14.00 10.76
C ALA A 86 -15.54 13.84 12.15
N GLY A 87 -16.09 14.55 13.14
CA GLY A 87 -15.67 14.45 14.54
C GLY A 87 -14.39 15.25 14.87
N PRO A 88 -13.70 14.93 15.97
CA PRO A 88 -12.60 15.76 16.47
C PRO A 88 -11.32 15.70 15.62
N GLY A 89 -11.19 14.73 14.71
CA GLY A 89 -9.96 14.44 14.00
C GLY A 89 -8.99 13.58 14.82
N LEU A 90 -8.07 12.89 14.14
CA LEU A 90 -7.03 12.07 14.77
C LEU A 90 -5.72 12.85 14.79
N SER A 91 -5.26 13.28 15.96
CA SER A 91 -3.96 13.96 16.11
C SER A 91 -2.77 12.97 16.10
N PRO A 92 -1.55 13.43 15.80
CA PRO A 92 -0.36 12.58 15.87
C PRO A 92 -0.17 11.92 17.24
N GLN A 93 -0.39 12.68 18.33
CA GLN A 93 -0.30 12.13 19.68
C GLN A 93 -1.28 10.97 19.89
N LYS A 94 -2.54 11.13 19.46
CA LYS A 94 -3.55 10.09 19.61
C LYS A 94 -3.30 8.90 18.70
N ALA A 95 -2.79 9.14 17.49
CA ALA A 95 -2.37 8.07 16.57
C ALA A 95 -1.24 7.22 17.18
N LEU A 96 -0.24 7.84 17.80
CA LEU A 96 0.85 7.14 18.50
C LEU A 96 0.35 6.34 19.70
N GLU A 97 -0.62 6.88 20.46
CA GLU A 97 -1.28 6.15 21.55
C GLU A 97 -2.07 4.92 21.07
N LEU A 98 -2.56 4.94 19.83
CA LEU A 98 -3.20 3.80 19.16
C LEU A 98 -2.17 2.83 18.54
N GLY A 99 -0.88 3.07 18.71
CA GLY A 99 0.20 2.20 18.24
C GLY A 99 0.59 2.38 16.78
N LEU A 100 0.07 3.41 16.09
CA LEU A 100 0.62 3.82 14.78
C LEU A 100 2.05 4.33 14.97
N LYS A 101 2.89 4.15 13.95
CA LYS A 101 4.31 4.52 13.98
C LYS A 101 4.63 5.56 12.93
N VAL A 102 5.68 6.34 13.16
CA VAL A 102 6.14 7.38 12.23
C VAL A 102 7.59 7.15 11.84
N ASP A 103 7.85 7.08 10.54
CA ASP A 103 9.20 6.97 9.96
C ASP A 103 9.87 8.34 9.84
N VAL A 104 10.93 8.56 10.60
CA VAL A 104 11.70 9.82 10.55
C VAL A 104 12.38 10.06 9.20
N ASN A 105 12.64 9.03 8.42
CA ASN A 105 13.29 9.19 7.10
C ASN A 105 12.33 9.74 6.04
N ALA A 106 11.02 9.56 6.24
CA ALA A 106 9.98 10.04 5.34
C ALA A 106 9.53 11.47 5.68
N ILE A 107 9.86 11.97 6.88
CA ILE A 107 9.53 13.33 7.28
C ILE A 107 10.38 14.33 6.47
N PRO A 108 9.75 15.29 5.75
CA PRO A 108 10.48 16.34 5.04
C PRO A 108 11.38 17.14 6.00
N LYS A 109 12.56 17.57 5.54
CA LYS A 109 13.57 18.23 6.39
C LYS A 109 13.03 19.46 7.13
N ASP A 110 12.21 20.26 6.46
CA ASP A 110 11.55 21.44 7.03
C ASP A 110 10.57 21.06 8.15
N VAL A 111 9.80 19.98 7.98
CA VAL A 111 8.92 19.44 9.02
C VAL A 111 9.72 18.88 10.19
N ALA A 112 10.81 18.16 9.93
CA ALA A 112 11.71 17.65 10.96
C ALA A 112 12.36 18.79 11.77
N GLU A 113 12.77 19.88 11.11
CA GLU A 113 13.29 21.08 11.79
C GLU A 113 12.23 21.75 12.66
N ALA A 114 10.99 21.88 12.17
CA ALA A 114 9.88 22.43 12.93
C ALA A 114 9.53 21.54 14.15
N LEU A 115 9.54 20.20 13.98
CA LEU A 115 9.37 19.24 15.07
C LEU A 115 10.45 19.41 16.15
N ASN A 116 11.72 19.52 15.75
CA ASN A 116 12.83 19.72 16.68
C ASN A 116 12.75 21.04 17.47
N LYS A 117 12.10 22.06 16.90
CA LYS A 117 11.86 23.35 17.57
C LYS A 117 10.59 23.37 18.42
N GLY A 118 9.80 22.29 18.40
CA GLY A 118 8.48 22.24 19.07
C GLY A 118 7.43 23.12 18.40
N GLU A 119 7.62 23.46 17.12
CA GLU A 119 6.72 24.31 16.34
C GLU A 119 5.58 23.50 15.68
N VAL A 120 5.68 22.16 15.66
CA VAL A 120 4.61 21.27 15.18
C VAL A 120 3.74 20.82 16.34
N ASP A 121 2.46 21.16 16.25
CA ASP A 121 1.46 20.75 17.24
C ASP A 121 1.04 19.28 17.00
N LEU A 122 1.52 18.39 17.87
CA LEU A 122 1.16 16.97 17.87
C LEU A 122 -0.28 16.71 18.38
N ALA A 123 -0.96 17.71 18.91
CA ALA A 123 -2.37 17.65 19.27
C ALA A 123 -3.31 18.09 18.13
N ASP A 124 -2.79 18.68 17.05
CA ASP A 124 -3.57 19.12 15.89
C ASP A 124 -3.72 18.00 14.83
N PRO A 125 -4.95 17.57 14.48
CA PRO A 125 -5.19 16.63 13.37
C PRO A 125 -4.59 17.06 12.02
N ALA A 126 -4.40 18.36 11.77
CA ALA A 126 -3.74 18.83 10.55
C ALA A 126 -2.33 18.25 10.40
N SER A 127 -1.62 18.04 11.51
CA SER A 127 -0.28 17.45 11.52
C SER A 127 -0.30 15.98 11.09
N THR A 128 -1.37 15.23 11.38
CA THR A 128 -1.54 13.85 10.89
C THR A 128 -1.69 13.83 9.37
N LEU A 129 -2.45 14.77 8.79
CA LEU A 129 -2.60 14.87 7.34
C LEU A 129 -1.27 15.19 6.66
N LEU A 130 -0.44 16.04 7.26
CA LEU A 130 0.92 16.31 6.76
C LEU A 130 1.80 15.06 6.78
N LEU A 131 1.77 14.27 7.86
CA LEU A 131 2.52 13.01 7.95
C LEU A 131 2.04 11.97 6.94
N LEU A 132 0.73 11.84 6.73
CA LEU A 132 0.16 10.95 5.71
C LEU A 132 0.56 11.40 4.31
N LYS A 133 0.52 12.70 4.02
CA LYS A 133 0.94 13.24 2.72
C LYS A 133 2.44 13.03 2.44
N ALA A 134 3.25 12.97 3.49
CA ALA A 134 4.67 12.62 3.41
C ALA A 134 4.94 11.11 3.36
N ASN A 135 3.91 10.25 3.42
CA ASN A 135 4.04 8.80 3.60
C ASN A 135 4.88 8.43 4.84
N ALA A 136 4.82 9.25 5.89
CA ALA A 136 5.58 9.06 7.11
C ALA A 136 4.87 8.17 8.14
N VAL A 137 3.55 7.98 8.03
CA VAL A 137 2.83 7.03 8.88
C VAL A 137 3.08 5.62 8.36
N VAL A 138 3.81 4.81 9.13
CA VAL A 138 4.20 3.46 8.72
C VAL A 138 2.96 2.60 8.55
N GLY A 139 2.79 2.03 7.34
CA GLY A 139 1.69 1.11 7.07
C GLY A 139 0.41 1.75 6.55
N VAL A 140 0.34 3.08 6.43
CA VAL A 140 -0.88 3.79 6.04
C VAL A 140 -0.59 4.76 4.90
N THR A 141 -1.28 4.58 3.78
CA THR A 141 -1.26 5.53 2.65
C THR A 141 -2.47 6.45 2.75
N GLY A 142 -2.23 7.77 2.71
CA GLY A 142 -3.29 8.75 2.54
C GLY A 142 -3.51 9.11 1.07
N PHE A 143 -4.76 9.08 0.61
CA PHE A 143 -5.13 9.54 -0.72
C PHE A 143 -5.73 10.93 -0.62
N PHE A 144 -5.22 11.86 -1.43
CA PHE A 144 -5.63 13.26 -1.40
C PHE A 144 -6.30 13.67 -2.70
N GLY A 145 -7.27 14.57 -2.61
CA GLY A 145 -7.95 15.15 -3.77
C GLY A 145 -7.03 16.00 -4.64
N GLU A 146 -7.55 16.48 -5.77
CA GLU A 146 -6.81 17.31 -6.73
C GLU A 146 -6.27 18.63 -6.12
N ASP A 147 -6.92 19.12 -5.07
CA ASP A 147 -6.46 20.29 -4.30
C ASP A 147 -5.17 20.03 -3.50
N GLY A 148 -4.76 18.75 -3.37
CA GLY A 148 -3.63 18.29 -2.59
C GLY A 148 -3.78 18.54 -1.09
N LYS A 149 -4.99 18.79 -0.58
CA LYS A 149 -5.27 19.15 0.81
C LYS A 149 -6.32 18.26 1.44
N THR A 150 -7.37 17.92 0.70
CA THR A 150 -8.48 17.13 1.21
C THR A 150 -8.10 15.65 1.19
N LEU A 151 -8.10 15.00 2.37
CA LEU A 151 -7.91 13.55 2.47
C LEU A 151 -9.21 12.86 2.02
N THR A 152 -9.16 12.09 0.94
CA THR A 152 -10.33 11.47 0.30
C THR A 152 -10.44 9.98 0.57
N SER A 153 -9.35 9.34 0.97
CA SER A 153 -9.33 7.93 1.36
C SER A 153 -8.05 7.59 2.12
N VAL A 154 -8.03 6.41 2.74
CA VAL A 154 -6.84 5.82 3.36
C VAL A 154 -6.80 4.33 3.05
N GLY A 155 -5.61 3.80 2.80
CA GLY A 155 -5.36 2.38 2.60
C GLY A 155 -4.27 1.88 3.54
N ILE A 156 -4.25 0.58 3.81
CA ILE A 156 -3.26 -0.08 4.67
C ILE A 156 -2.27 -0.91 3.87
N GLN A 157 -1.05 -1.04 4.37
CA GLN A 157 0.07 -1.76 3.74
C GLN A 157 0.51 -2.94 4.61
N CYS A 158 1.34 -3.86 4.08
CA CYS A 158 1.96 -4.93 4.88
C CYS A 158 2.62 -4.39 6.16
N ALA A 159 3.30 -3.25 6.03
CA ALA A 159 4.07 -2.61 7.08
C ALA A 159 3.24 -2.17 8.30
N VAL A 160 1.91 -2.04 8.21
CA VAL A 160 1.08 -1.59 9.34
C VAL A 160 1.18 -2.53 10.52
N CYS A 161 1.18 -3.84 10.23
CA CYS A 161 1.31 -4.91 11.21
C CYS A 161 2.74 -5.48 11.26
N HIS A 162 3.48 -5.45 10.15
CA HIS A 162 4.78 -6.11 10.00
C HIS A 162 5.98 -5.17 10.08
N SER A 163 5.81 -3.92 10.50
CA SER A 163 6.91 -3.01 10.81
C SER A 163 6.68 -2.30 12.15
N THR A 164 7.78 -1.97 12.81
CA THR A 164 7.80 -0.97 13.88
C THR A 164 8.92 0.02 13.60
N VAL A 165 9.20 0.91 14.54
CA VAL A 165 10.35 1.82 14.50
C VAL A 165 11.27 1.57 15.69
N ASP A 166 12.49 2.08 15.60
CA ASP A 166 13.53 1.96 16.64
C ASP A 166 13.41 2.97 17.80
N ASP A 167 12.35 3.79 17.80
CA ASP A 167 12.08 4.86 18.77
C ASP A 167 13.24 5.87 18.94
N SER A 168 14.12 6.02 17.92
CA SER A 168 15.33 6.85 18.04
C SER A 168 15.06 8.34 18.26
N TYR A 169 13.84 8.81 17.92
CA TYR A 169 13.43 10.21 18.10
C TYR A 169 12.51 10.36 19.31
N ALA A 170 11.45 9.56 19.39
CA ALA A 170 10.50 9.49 20.50
C ALA A 170 9.79 8.14 20.47
N PRO A 171 9.10 7.71 21.55
CA PRO A 171 8.29 6.50 21.50
C PRO A 171 7.29 6.51 20.33
N GLY A 172 7.38 5.51 19.44
CA GLY A 172 6.58 5.40 18.22
C GLY A 172 7.11 6.20 17.01
N ILE A 173 8.24 6.90 17.15
CA ILE A 173 8.86 7.72 16.09
C ILE A 173 10.35 7.38 15.96
N GLY A 174 10.75 6.87 14.80
CA GLY A 174 12.13 6.43 14.57
C GLY A 174 12.37 5.91 13.15
N HIS A 175 13.49 5.22 12.96
CA HIS A 175 13.79 4.57 11.68
C HIS A 175 13.00 3.26 11.58
N ARG A 176 12.46 2.98 10.39
CA ARG A 176 11.69 1.75 10.13
C ARG A 176 12.50 0.48 10.36
N LEU A 177 11.88 -0.44 11.06
CA LEU A 177 12.32 -1.82 11.25
C LEU A 177 11.31 -2.74 10.56
N ASP A 178 11.52 -3.02 9.28
CA ASP A 178 10.65 -3.92 8.52
C ASP A 178 10.86 -5.39 8.94
N GLY A 179 9.77 -6.15 8.97
CA GLY A 179 9.73 -7.53 9.46
C GLY A 179 9.61 -7.66 10.98
N TRP A 180 9.59 -6.54 11.71
CA TRP A 180 9.37 -6.50 13.16
C TRP A 180 7.89 -6.22 13.42
N PRO A 181 7.16 -7.10 14.11
CA PRO A 181 5.72 -6.95 14.27
C PRO A 181 5.37 -5.74 15.14
N ASN A 182 4.38 -4.96 14.72
CA ASN A 182 3.80 -3.88 15.53
C ASN A 182 2.89 -4.48 16.60
N ARG A 183 3.44 -4.69 17.80
CA ARG A 183 2.73 -5.31 18.93
C ARG A 183 1.86 -4.32 19.70
N ASP A 184 1.93 -3.03 19.36
CA ASP A 184 1.22 -1.97 20.06
C ASP A 184 -0.03 -1.50 19.29
N LEU A 185 -0.12 -1.82 17.99
CA LEU A 185 -1.20 -1.36 17.12
C LEU A 185 -2.57 -1.81 17.64
N ASN A 186 -3.44 -0.85 17.93
CA ASN A 186 -4.79 -1.09 18.39
C ASN A 186 -5.79 -0.91 17.25
N ILE A 187 -5.87 -1.93 16.38
CA ILE A 187 -6.74 -1.94 15.19
C ILE A 187 -8.20 -1.74 15.59
N GLY A 188 -8.64 -2.42 16.65
CA GLY A 188 -10.02 -2.34 17.11
C GLY A 188 -10.45 -0.93 17.50
N ALA A 189 -9.58 -0.21 18.22
CA ALA A 189 -9.82 1.19 18.56
C ALA A 189 -9.77 2.11 17.33
N ILE A 190 -8.92 1.83 16.34
CA ILE A 190 -8.87 2.58 15.07
C ILE A 190 -10.18 2.38 14.28
N VAL A 191 -10.65 1.13 14.13
CA VAL A 191 -11.94 0.82 13.50
C VAL A 191 -13.07 1.55 14.21
N ALA A 192 -13.07 1.59 15.54
CA ALA A 192 -14.11 2.24 16.33
C ALA A 192 -14.19 3.78 16.17
N LEU A 193 -13.19 4.40 15.52
CA LEU A 193 -13.23 5.81 15.11
C LEU A 193 -14.06 6.03 13.84
N ALA A 194 -14.27 4.98 13.04
CA ALA A 194 -14.95 5.08 11.75
C ALA A 194 -16.36 5.68 11.90
N PRO A 195 -16.74 6.65 11.05
CA PRO A 195 -18.09 7.21 11.04
C PRO A 195 -19.16 6.22 10.56
N ASP A 196 -18.77 5.21 9.77
CA ASP A 196 -19.68 4.21 9.21
C ASP A 196 -19.17 2.80 9.53
N LEU A 197 -19.90 2.06 10.36
CA LEU A 197 -19.62 0.66 10.68
C LEU A 197 -20.62 -0.31 10.02
N THR A 198 -21.41 0.17 9.05
CA THR A 198 -22.45 -0.64 8.37
C THR A 198 -21.88 -1.92 7.77
N ALA A 199 -20.66 -1.86 7.20
CA ALA A 199 -20.01 -3.05 6.65
C ALA A 199 -19.79 -4.17 7.70
N PHE A 200 -19.45 -3.81 8.93
CA PHE A 200 -19.31 -4.77 10.03
C PHE A 200 -20.68 -5.20 10.58
N VAL A 201 -21.65 -4.29 10.66
CA VAL A 201 -23.03 -4.61 11.07
C VAL A 201 -23.65 -5.65 10.13
N GLU A 202 -23.49 -5.47 8.82
CA GLU A 202 -23.96 -6.41 7.80
C GLU A 202 -23.27 -7.77 7.91
N MET A 203 -21.96 -7.78 8.10
CA MET A 203 -21.16 -9.00 8.20
C MET A 203 -21.48 -9.81 9.46
N LEU A 204 -21.57 -9.13 10.61
CA LEU A 204 -21.75 -9.77 11.92
C LEU A 204 -23.23 -9.98 12.27
N GLN A 205 -24.14 -9.29 11.60
CA GLN A 205 -25.59 -9.32 11.87
C GLN A 205 -25.95 -8.93 13.31
N ILE A 206 -25.18 -8.01 13.89
CA ILE A 206 -25.40 -7.45 15.23
C ILE A 206 -25.51 -5.93 15.18
N PRO A 207 -26.16 -5.28 16.17
CA PRO A 207 -26.27 -3.82 16.20
C PRO A 207 -24.89 -3.14 16.24
N GLU A 208 -24.80 -1.95 15.66
CA GLU A 208 -23.55 -1.16 15.59
C GLU A 208 -22.88 -0.96 16.95
N ALA A 209 -23.67 -0.71 18.00
CA ALA A 209 -23.14 -0.57 19.36
C ALA A 209 -22.41 -1.84 19.86
N GLU A 210 -22.91 -3.03 19.48
CA GLU A 210 -22.24 -4.30 19.81
C GLU A 210 -21.04 -4.57 18.89
N VAL A 211 -21.09 -4.14 17.62
CA VAL A 211 -19.91 -4.14 16.73
C VAL A 211 -18.78 -3.34 17.37
N LYS A 212 -19.06 -2.09 17.76
CA LYS A 212 -18.07 -1.19 18.36
C LYS A 212 -17.46 -1.80 19.62
N LYS A 213 -18.30 -2.34 20.50
CA LYS A 213 -17.84 -3.03 21.71
C LYS A 213 -16.98 -4.27 21.39
N ALA A 214 -17.33 -5.03 20.35
CA ALA A 214 -16.58 -6.21 19.95
C ALA A 214 -15.18 -5.85 19.42
N VAL A 215 -15.08 -4.86 18.52
CA VAL A 215 -13.77 -4.45 17.97
C VAL A 215 -12.90 -3.78 19.04
N GLU A 216 -13.47 -2.94 19.92
CA GLU A 216 -12.73 -2.31 21.02
C GLU A 216 -12.18 -3.33 22.03
N ALA A 217 -12.79 -4.51 22.13
CA ALA A 217 -12.36 -5.57 23.05
C ALA A 217 -11.08 -6.30 22.61
N TRP A 218 -10.62 -6.14 21.36
CA TRP A 218 -9.38 -6.78 20.89
C TRP A 218 -8.15 -6.27 21.64
N GLY A 219 -8.05 -4.95 21.77
CA GLY A 219 -6.92 -4.27 22.39
C GLY A 219 -5.64 -4.27 21.55
N PRO A 220 -4.56 -3.66 22.07
CA PRO A 220 -3.28 -3.54 21.37
C PRO A 220 -2.66 -4.87 20.94
N GLY A 221 -2.11 -4.90 19.72
CA GLY A 221 -1.39 -6.05 19.15
C GLY A 221 -2.27 -7.24 18.79
N LYS A 222 -3.60 -7.05 18.77
CA LYS A 222 -4.59 -8.10 18.51
C LYS A 222 -5.65 -7.61 17.53
N PHE A 223 -6.15 -8.55 16.75
CA PHE A 223 -7.27 -8.34 15.85
C PHE A 223 -7.91 -9.70 15.51
N ASP A 224 -9.11 -9.64 14.95
CA ASP A 224 -9.74 -10.80 14.33
C ASP A 224 -9.46 -10.81 12.83
N ALA A 225 -8.70 -11.79 12.37
CA ALA A 225 -8.32 -11.91 10.96
C ALA A 225 -9.50 -12.27 10.05
N GLU A 226 -10.60 -12.77 10.60
CA GLU A 226 -11.81 -13.09 9.82
C GLU A 226 -12.61 -11.83 9.44
N LEU A 227 -12.32 -10.69 10.07
CA LEU A 227 -13.08 -9.44 9.90
C LEU A 227 -12.43 -8.44 8.93
N ASN A 228 -11.80 -9.00 7.88
CA ASN A 228 -11.35 -8.31 6.68
C ASN A 228 -10.33 -7.18 6.95
N LEU A 229 -9.11 -7.61 7.30
CA LEU A 229 -7.89 -6.79 7.26
C LEU A 229 -7.13 -7.04 5.94
#